data_AF-A0A3C0R7A2-F1
#
_entry.id   AF-A0A3C0R7A2-F1
#
_cell.length_a   1.000
_cell.length_b   1.000
_cell.length_c   1.000
_cell.angle_alpha   90.00
_cell.angle_beta   90.00
_cell.angle_gamma   90.00
#
_symmetry.space_group_name_H-M   'P 1'
#
loop_
_entity.id
_entity.type
_entity.pdbx_description
1 polymer ?
#
loop_
_entity_poly.entity_id
_entity_poly.type
_entity_poly.pdbx_seq_one_letter_code
_entity_poly.pdbx_strand_id
1 'polypeptide(L)'
;QQIELLAKQAQEIRKRKELSLMIYEATLRFKPQIGHTYHLYEKHDGTHMLSLVAPNEWGGAGPFKQFIATVQLLADHTWKEILN
;
A
#
# COMPACT_ATOMS: atom_id res chain seq x y z
N GLN A 1 27.38 1.87 -12.13
CA GLN A 1 26.33 2.73 -12.71
C GLN A 1 25.24 1.92 -13.47
N GLN A 2 25.50 1.31 -14.64
CA GLN A 2 24.45 0.57 -15.39
C GLN A 2 23.84 -0.62 -14.61
N ILE A 3 24.68 -1.44 -13.97
CA ILE A 3 24.23 -2.63 -13.19
C ILE A 3 23.41 -2.20 -11.97
N GLU A 4 23.83 -1.14 -11.26
CA GLU A 4 23.11 -0.61 -10.11
C GLU A 4 21.73 -0.07 -10.50
N LEU A 5 21.62 0.59 -11.65
CA LEU A 5 20.35 1.08 -12.17
C LEU A 5 19.37 -0.07 -12.45
N LEU A 6 19.84 -1.12 -13.14
CA LEU A 6 19.04 -2.31 -13.44
C LEU A 6 18.61 -3.05 -12.17
N ALA A 7 19.53 -3.19 -11.20
CA ALA A 7 19.22 -3.80 -9.91
C ALA A 7 18.13 -3.02 -9.16
N LYS A 8 18.22 -1.68 -9.15
CA LYS A 8 17.20 -0.80 -8.56
C LYS A 8 15.85 -0.96 -9.27
N GLN A 9 15.82 -0.97 -10.60
CA GLN A 9 14.60 -1.18 -11.37
C GLN A 9 13.95 -2.54 -11.07
N ALA A 10 14.73 -3.62 -11.00
CA ALA A 10 14.24 -4.93 -10.65
C ALA A 10 13.68 -4.99 -9.22
N GLN A 11 14.32 -4.31 -8.26
CA GLN A 11 13.85 -4.21 -6.88
C GLN A 11 12.50 -3.47 -6.80
N GLU A 12 12.35 -2.36 -7.51
CA GLU A 12 11.10 -1.61 -7.54
C GLU A 12 9.96 -2.41 -8.17
N ILE A 13 10.24 -3.18 -9.23
CA ILE A 13 9.25 -4.11 -9.82
C ILE A 13 8.81 -5.17 -8.80
N ARG A 14 9.75 -5.76 -8.06
CA ARG A 14 9.45 -6.77 -7.02
C ARG A 14 8.58 -6.18 -5.92
N LYS A 15 8.96 -5.03 -5.35
CA LYS A 15 8.17 -4.35 -4.33
C LYS A 15 6.75 -4.04 -4.81
N ARG A 16 6.62 -3.53 -6.04
CA ARG A 16 5.32 -3.19 -6.63
C ARG A 16 4.43 -4.43 -6.79
N LYS A 17 5.02 -5.57 -7.17
CA LYS A 17 4.32 -6.87 -7.23
C LYS A 17 3.86 -7.33 -5.85
N GLU A 18 4.75 -7.33 -4.86
CA GLU A 18 4.46 -7.75 -3.49
C GLU A 18 3.36 -6.90 -2.85
N LEU A 19 3.45 -5.57 -2.99
CA LEU A 19 2.45 -4.63 -2.52
C LEU A 19 1.09 -4.84 -3.19
N SER A 20 1.08 -5.03 -4.51
CA SER A 20 -0.17 -5.25 -5.25
C SER A 20 -0.87 -6.54 -4.84
N LEU A 21 -0.10 -7.61 -4.56
CA LEU A 21 -0.66 -8.88 -4.06
C LEU A 21 -1.26 -8.70 -2.65
N MET A 22 -0.53 -8.03 -1.76
CA MET A 22 -1.00 -7.76 -0.40
C MET A 22 -2.31 -6.95 -0.39
N ILE A 23 -2.42 -5.94 -1.26
CA ILE A 23 -3.64 -5.13 -1.36
C ILE A 23 -4.79 -5.91 -2.00
N TYR A 24 -4.51 -6.82 -2.95
CA TYR A 24 -5.52 -7.69 -3.53
C TYR A 24 -6.13 -8.64 -2.49
N GLU A 25 -5.34 -9.09 -1.52
CA GLU A 25 -5.77 -9.94 -0.40
C GLU A 25 -6.34 -9.15 0.78
N ALA A 26 -6.19 -7.83 0.79
CA ALA A 26 -6.67 -6.97 1.87
C ALA A 26 -8.20 -6.85 1.86
N THR A 27 -8.78 -6.59 3.03
CA THR A 27 -10.19 -6.20 3.12
C THR A 27 -10.37 -4.77 2.62
N LEU A 28 -11.21 -4.60 1.60
CA LEU A 28 -11.60 -3.31 1.04
C LEU A 28 -13.10 -3.07 1.27
N ARG A 29 -13.46 -1.95 1.90
CA ARG A 29 -14.85 -1.54 2.12
C ARG A 29 -15.33 -0.45 1.16
N PHE A 30 -14.55 -0.19 0.11
CA PHE A 30 -14.82 0.82 -0.92
C PHE A 30 -14.26 0.34 -2.26
N LYS A 31 -14.67 1.00 -3.35
CA LYS A 31 -14.09 0.79 -4.68
C LYS A 31 -12.91 1.76 -4.88
N PRO A 32 -11.66 1.29 -5.00
CA PRO A 32 -10.52 2.14 -5.30
C PRO A 32 -10.68 2.89 -6.63
N GLN A 33 -10.14 4.10 -6.67
CA GLN A 33 -10.13 4.95 -7.86
C GLN A 33 -8.69 5.29 -8.23
N ILE A 34 -8.42 5.31 -9.54
CA ILE A 34 -7.11 5.66 -10.09
C ILE A 34 -6.72 7.06 -9.57
N GLY A 35 -5.45 7.23 -9.23
CA GLY A 35 -4.88 8.49 -8.76
C GLY A 35 -5.19 8.85 -7.30
N HIS A 36 -6.04 8.08 -6.61
CA HIS A 36 -6.38 8.37 -5.22
C HIS A 36 -5.40 7.72 -4.24
N THR A 37 -5.19 8.40 -3.12
CA THR A 37 -4.31 7.97 -2.03
C THR A 37 -5.10 7.14 -1.01
N TYR A 38 -4.48 6.07 -0.53
CA TYR A 38 -5.01 5.16 0.47
C TYR A 38 -3.90 4.73 1.44
N HIS A 39 -4.30 4.10 2.53
CA HIS A 39 -3.39 3.69 3.60
C HIS A 39 -3.61 2.21 3.93
N LEU A 40 -2.53 1.44 3.83
CA LEU A 40 -2.52 0.00 4.06
C LEU A 40 -2.08 -0.30 5.50
N TYR A 41 -2.82 -1.18 6.17
CA TYR A 41 -2.59 -1.56 7.56
C TYR A 41 -2.64 -3.07 7.74
N GLU A 42 -1.90 -3.58 8.73
CA GLU A 42 -2.10 -4.92 9.28
C GLU A 42 -3.05 -4.83 10.48
N LYS A 43 -4.10 -5.65 10.51
CA LYS A 43 -5.00 -5.79 11.65
C LYS A 43 -4.40 -6.70 12.73
N HIS A 44 -4.95 -6.66 13.94
CA HIS A 44 -4.50 -7.53 15.04
C HIS A 44 -4.67 -9.03 14.75
N ASP A 45 -5.58 -9.40 13.86
CA ASP A 45 -5.79 -10.78 13.39
C ASP A 45 -4.78 -11.22 12.30
N GLY A 46 -3.83 -10.36 11.93
CA GLY A 46 -2.81 -10.62 10.91
C GLY A 46 -3.26 -10.39 9.47
N THR A 47 -4.53 -10.04 9.23
CA THR A 47 -5.02 -9.73 7.88
C THR A 47 -4.82 -8.25 7.53
N HIS A 48 -4.82 -7.95 6.24
CA HIS A 48 -4.58 -6.58 5.77
C HIS A 48 -5.90 -5.84 5.53
N MET A 49 -5.88 -4.51 5.69
CA MET A 49 -6.98 -3.64 5.28
C MET A 49 -6.46 -2.39 4.58
N LEU A 50 -7.20 -1.96 3.55
CA LEU A 50 -6.98 -0.68 2.88
C LEU A 50 -8.01 0.32 3.41
N SER A 51 -7.55 1.53 3.78
CA SER A 51 -8.38 2.60 4.32
C SER A 51 -8.17 3.92 3.59
N LEU A 52 -9.18 4.78 3.64
CA LEU A 52 -9.07 6.20 3.30
C LEU A 52 -8.49 7.04 4.44
N VAL A 53 -8.53 6.54 5.68
CA VAL A 53 -8.09 7.25 6.88
C VAL A 53 -6.58 7.09 7.07
N ALA A 54 -5.87 8.19 7.17
CA ALA A 54 -4.42 8.23 7.37
C ALA A 54 -4.03 7.87 8.82
N PRO A 55 -2.78 7.41 9.07
CA PRO A 55 -2.36 6.96 10.39
C PRO A 55 -2.56 7.99 11.50
N ASN A 56 -2.39 9.28 11.18
CA ASN A 56 -2.53 10.42 12.09
C ASN A 56 -3.98 10.93 12.24
N GLU A 57 -4.90 10.44 11.41
CA GLU A 57 -6.33 10.81 11.49
C GLU A 57 -7.13 9.84 12.35
N TRP A 58 -6.51 8.72 12.74
CA TRP A 58 -7.05 7.87 13.79
C TRP A 58 -6.92 8.58 15.13
N GLY A 59 -8.02 8.73 15.87
CA GLY A 59 -7.99 9.39 17.18
C GLY A 59 -7.08 8.65 18.18
N GLY A 60 -7.44 7.41 18.55
CA GLY A 60 -6.63 6.55 19.43
C GLY A 60 -5.67 5.63 18.67
N ALA A 61 -5.44 4.42 19.16
CA ALA A 61 -4.54 3.45 18.52
C ALA A 61 -5.01 2.91 17.14
N GLY A 62 -6.17 3.36 16.64
CA GLY A 62 -6.79 2.83 15.41
C GLY A 62 -7.19 1.35 15.52
N PRO A 63 -7.90 0.80 14.52
CA PRO A 63 -8.30 -0.61 14.50
C PRO A 63 -7.23 -1.53 13.90
N PHE A 64 -5.95 -1.16 13.99
CA PHE A 64 -4.83 -1.87 13.36
C PHE A 64 -3.68 -2.10 14.33
N LYS A 65 -2.92 -3.14 14.04
CA LYS A 65 -1.67 -3.47 14.73
C LYS A 65 -0.53 -2.60 14.24
N GLN A 66 -0.44 -2.37 12.93
CA GLN A 66 0.60 -1.51 12.35
C GLN A 66 0.16 -0.86 11.04
N PHE A 67 0.70 0.33 10.79
CA PHE A 67 0.69 0.97 9.49
C PHE A 67 1.80 0.37 8.61
N ILE A 68 1.47 0.07 7.35
CA ILE A 68 2.41 -0.54 6.40
C ILE A 68 2.91 0.51 5.40
N ALA A 69 1.99 1.15 4.68
CA ALA A 69 2.35 2.07 3.60
C ALA A 69 1.19 2.99 3.22
N THR A 70 1.53 4.18 2.73
CA THR A 70 0.61 5.03 1.97
C THR A 70 0.78 4.68 0.49
N VAL A 71 -0.33 4.46 -0.22
CA VAL A 71 -0.32 3.91 -1.57
C VAL A 71 -1.27 4.68 -2.49
N GLN A 72 -0.97 4.65 -3.79
CA GLN A 72 -1.82 5.18 -4.83
C GLN A 72 -2.14 4.09 -5.86
N LEU A 73 -3.40 4.04 -6.30
CA LEU A 73 -3.81 3.19 -7.42
C LEU A 73 -3.41 3.84 -8.74
N LEU A 74 -2.67 3.12 -9.57
CA LEU A 74 -2.19 3.61 -10.86
C LEU A 74 -3.14 3.19 -12.00
N ALA A 75 -2.97 3.82 -13.17
CA ALA A 75 -3.84 3.60 -14.33
C ALA A 75 -3.79 2.15 -14.87
N ASP A 76 -2.70 1.44 -14.62
CA ASP A 76 -2.53 0.02 -14.95
C ASP A 76 -3.12 -0.94 -13.90
N HIS A 77 -3.94 -0.42 -12.97
CA HIS A 77 -4.55 -1.15 -11.85
C HIS A 77 -3.56 -1.80 -10.87
N THR A 78 -2.30 -1.36 -10.90
CA THR A 78 -1.31 -1.74 -9.88
C THR A 78 -1.19 -0.66 -8.81
N TRP A 79 -0.60 -1.03 -7.68
CA TRP A 79 -0.41 -0.15 -6.55
C TRP A 79 1.04 0.31 -6.45
N LYS A 80 1.23 1.55 -6.02
CA LYS A 80 2.55 2.10 -5.75
C LYS A 80 2.56 2.78 -4.39
N GLU A 81 3.60 2.53 -3.62
CA GLU A 81 3.88 3.29 -2.41
C GLU A 81 4.26 4.74 -2.74
N ILE A 82 3.67 5.68 -2.02
CA ILE A 82 4.02 7.09 -2.09
C ILE A 82 4.62 7.50 -0.74
N LEU A 83 5.76 8.18 -0.80
CA LEU A 83 6.41 8.76 0.36
C LEU A 83 5.68 10.07 0.67
N ASN A 84 5.15 10.19 1.90
CA ASN A 84 4.69 11.46 2.44
C ASN A 84 5.84 12.19 3.12
#